data_AF-A0AA90URK2-F1
#
_entry.id   AF-A0AA90URK2-F1
#
_cell.length_a   1.000
_cell.length_b   1.000
_cell.length_c   1.000
_cell.angle_alpha   90.00
_cell.angle_beta   90.00
_cell.angle_gamma   90.00
#
_symmetry.space_group_name_H-M   'P 1'
#
loop_
_entity.id
_entity.type
_entity.pdbx_description
1 polymer ?
#
loop_
_entity_poly.entity_id
_entity_poly.type
_entity_poly.pdbx_seq_one_letter_code
_entity_poly.pdbx_strand_id
1 'polypeptide(L)'
;MMKKLAAKLWAVLMLMLVSLQTMATDVFTSNRTDFRDESIYFMMTTRFYDGDPSNNVLCWDNQEAQKSTKDPCWRGDFQGVIDKLDYIKALGFTAIWITPVVQNASGYDYHGYHASDFSKVDCRYQSGDGKKSGDVMFQELIDKAHEKGIKIILDIVLNHSGNFGEEHFCKEFDRDTRLRNQADINACMIPNPEILGSDYPSLLPAAQYQRRLALMKNTDGQNHDSHNYWHHLGSFNWDFPNRWWAQIAGDCVDFNTENNTVAEYLVKCYGNFIKMGVDGFR
;
A
#
# COMPACT_ATOMS: atom_id res chain seq x y z
N MET A 1 48.25 -33.47 29.17
CA MET A 1 47.95 -32.63 27.98
C MET A 1 46.54 -32.87 27.43
N MET A 2 46.10 -34.13 27.27
CA MET A 2 44.78 -34.50 26.71
C MET A 2 43.56 -34.00 27.51
N LYS A 3 43.58 -34.02 28.86
CA LYS A 3 42.46 -33.54 29.68
C LYS A 3 42.16 -32.05 29.52
N LYS A 4 43.20 -31.21 29.29
CA LYS A 4 43.03 -29.77 29.04
C LYS A 4 42.52 -29.50 27.62
N LEU A 5 42.83 -30.38 26.66
CA LEU A 5 42.33 -30.29 25.28
C LEU A 5 40.84 -30.65 25.23
N ALA A 6 40.43 -31.71 25.93
CA ALA A 6 39.04 -32.13 26.05
C ALA A 6 38.15 -31.07 26.72
N ALA A 7 38.64 -30.42 27.79
CA ALA A 7 37.92 -29.34 28.45
C ALA A 7 37.75 -28.10 27.55
N LYS A 8 38.76 -27.75 26.74
CA LYS A 8 38.67 -26.66 25.76
C LYS A 8 37.71 -26.99 24.62
N LEU A 9 37.70 -28.23 24.13
CA LEU A 9 36.74 -28.67 23.13
C LEU A 9 35.30 -28.60 23.65
N TRP A 10 35.07 -29.04 24.90
CA TRP A 10 33.76 -28.94 25.54
C TRP A 10 33.29 -27.50 25.76
N ALA A 11 34.21 -26.59 26.12
CA ALA A 11 33.89 -25.17 26.27
C ALA A 11 33.53 -24.52 24.92
N VAL A 12 34.24 -24.86 23.84
CA VAL A 12 33.94 -24.38 22.48
C VAL A 12 32.61 -24.97 21.98
N LEU A 13 32.33 -26.24 22.26
CA LEU A 13 31.06 -26.87 21.90
C LEU A 13 29.88 -26.24 22.64
N MET A 14 30.04 -25.93 23.93
CA MET A 14 29.05 -25.20 24.74
C MET A 14 28.84 -23.76 24.23
N LEU A 15 29.92 -23.06 23.86
CA LEU A 15 29.83 -21.72 23.25
C LEU A 15 29.13 -21.74 21.89
N MET A 16 29.39 -22.77 21.07
CA MET A 16 28.67 -22.97 19.80
C MET A 16 27.19 -23.30 20.02
N LEU A 17 26.86 -24.13 21.01
CA LEU A 17 25.48 -24.47 21.38
C LEU A 17 24.70 -23.26 21.93
N VAL A 18 25.36 -22.36 22.66
CA VAL A 18 24.77 -21.09 23.13
C VAL A 18 24.62 -20.08 21.98
N SER A 19 25.51 -20.10 20.98
CA SER A 19 25.39 -19.25 19.77
C SER A 19 24.40 -19.76 18.73
N LEU A 20 23.87 -20.99 18.88
CA LEU A 20 22.93 -21.61 17.94
C LEU A 20 21.46 -21.44 18.33
N GLN A 21 21.15 -20.68 19.39
CA GLN A 21 19.78 -20.41 19.83
C GLN A 21 19.51 -18.92 20.03
N THR A 22 19.55 -18.17 18.93
CA THR A 22 18.68 -17.00 18.68
C THR A 22 18.75 -16.64 17.19
N MET A 23 18.58 -17.62 16.31
CA MET A 23 17.87 -17.29 15.08
C MET A 23 16.43 -17.05 15.55
N ALA A 24 16.08 -15.78 15.71
CA ALA A 24 14.73 -15.34 15.91
C ALA A 24 13.89 -15.83 14.73
N THR A 25 13.44 -17.08 14.84
CA THR A 25 12.08 -17.40 14.47
C THR A 25 11.25 -16.61 15.47
N ASP A 26 11.05 -15.33 15.18
CA ASP A 26 9.85 -14.65 15.67
C ASP A 26 8.72 -15.56 15.23
N VAL A 27 8.24 -16.36 16.16
CA VAL A 27 7.10 -17.24 15.97
C VAL A 27 5.95 -16.27 15.77
N PHE A 28 5.69 -15.91 14.51
CA PHE A 28 4.67 -14.99 14.03
C PHE A 28 3.30 -15.20 14.69
N THR A 29 3.07 -16.39 15.25
CA THR A 29 1.82 -16.86 15.82
C THR A 29 1.77 -16.89 17.36
N SER A 30 2.85 -16.62 18.11
CA SER A 30 2.89 -17.02 19.55
C SER A 30 1.86 -16.32 20.45
N ASN A 31 1.31 -15.17 20.01
CA ASN A 31 0.25 -14.43 20.72
C ASN A 31 -1.01 -14.17 19.87
N ARG A 32 -1.14 -14.77 18.67
CA ARG A 32 -2.31 -14.54 17.82
C ARG A 32 -3.45 -15.46 18.25
N THR A 33 -4.50 -14.87 18.81
CA THR A 33 -5.76 -15.59 19.11
C THR A 33 -6.51 -15.93 17.81
N ASP A 34 -7.32 -16.98 17.86
CA ASP A 34 -8.13 -17.43 16.74
C ASP A 34 -9.04 -16.30 16.21
N PHE A 35 -8.93 -15.98 14.92
CA PHE A 35 -9.69 -14.88 14.33
C PHE A 35 -11.19 -15.14 14.27
N ARG A 36 -11.64 -16.40 14.45
CA ARG A 36 -13.06 -16.76 14.50
C ARG A 36 -13.79 -16.20 15.72
N ASP A 37 -13.06 -15.82 16.77
CA ASP A 37 -13.61 -15.20 17.97
C ASP A 37 -13.73 -13.67 17.82
N GLU A 38 -13.25 -13.09 16.71
CA GLU A 38 -13.22 -11.65 16.50
C GLU A 38 -14.51 -11.14 15.84
N SER A 39 -14.97 -9.96 16.28
CA SER A 39 -15.99 -9.18 15.59
C SER A 39 -15.33 -8.02 14.86
N ILE A 40 -15.50 -7.96 13.54
CA ILE A 40 -14.80 -7.04 12.65
C ILE A 40 -15.67 -5.83 12.30
N TYR A 41 -15.14 -4.62 12.50
CA TYR A 41 -15.72 -3.38 12.01
C TYR A 41 -14.99 -2.91 10.75
N PHE A 42 -15.65 -3.01 9.59
CA PHE A 42 -15.10 -2.46 8.35
C PHE A 42 -15.33 -0.96 8.25
N MET A 43 -14.31 -0.22 7.82
CA MET A 43 -14.41 1.19 7.50
C MET A 43 -13.56 1.57 6.29
N MET A 44 -14.02 2.56 5.53
CA MET A 44 -13.16 3.30 4.62
C MET A 44 -12.49 4.43 5.41
N THR A 45 -11.18 4.37 5.61
CA THR A 45 -10.44 5.29 6.48
C THR A 45 -10.74 6.75 6.14
N THR A 46 -10.70 7.09 4.85
CA THR A 46 -10.93 8.44 4.31
C THR A 46 -12.35 8.96 4.47
N ARG A 47 -13.30 8.12 4.90
CA ARG A 47 -14.73 8.45 5.04
C ARG A 47 -15.30 8.14 6.42
N PHE A 48 -14.46 7.68 7.35
CA PHE A 48 -14.92 7.30 8.68
C PHE A 48 -15.01 8.49 9.63
N TYR A 49 -13.88 9.14 9.93
CA TYR A 49 -13.85 10.28 10.83
C TYR A 49 -12.65 11.19 10.52
N ASP A 50 -12.90 12.50 10.54
CA ASP A 50 -11.91 13.57 10.32
C ASP A 50 -11.30 13.95 11.67
N GLY A 51 -10.10 13.44 11.94
CA GLY A 51 -9.37 13.67 13.19
C GLY A 51 -8.35 14.81 13.07
N ASP A 52 -7.88 15.08 11.86
CA ASP A 52 -6.98 16.19 11.55
C ASP A 52 -7.41 16.93 10.27
N PRO A 53 -8.32 17.92 10.40
CA PRO A 53 -8.80 18.67 9.24
C PRO A 53 -7.71 19.43 8.47
N SER A 54 -6.51 19.57 9.04
CA SER A 54 -5.39 20.26 8.39
C SER A 54 -4.67 19.40 7.36
N ASN A 55 -4.91 18.07 7.33
CA ASN A 55 -4.43 17.19 6.27
C ASN A 55 -5.46 16.91 5.15
N ASN A 56 -6.66 17.51 5.23
CA ASN A 56 -7.72 17.29 4.25
C ASN A 56 -7.30 17.69 2.83
N VAL A 57 -7.53 16.79 1.86
CA VAL A 57 -7.20 17.02 0.45
C VAL A 57 -8.39 16.70 -0.46
N LEU A 58 -8.62 17.55 -1.46
CA LEU A 58 -9.52 17.22 -2.56
C LEU A 58 -8.89 16.14 -3.45
N CYS A 59 -9.71 15.24 -3.98
CA CYS A 59 -9.32 14.49 -5.17
C CYS A 59 -9.11 15.47 -6.34
N TRP A 60 -8.18 15.18 -7.25
CA TRP A 60 -7.87 16.10 -8.34
C TRP A 60 -8.97 16.15 -9.41
N ASP A 61 -9.84 15.13 -9.51
CA ASP A 61 -11.04 15.18 -10.35
C ASP A 61 -12.24 15.79 -9.61
N ASN A 62 -13.14 16.46 -10.34
CA ASN A 62 -14.40 17.00 -9.84
C ASN A 62 -14.28 17.87 -8.56
N GLN A 63 -13.21 18.68 -8.48
CA GLN A 63 -12.98 19.55 -7.33
C GLN A 63 -14.13 20.54 -7.06
N GLU A 64 -14.82 21.00 -8.10
CA GLU A 64 -15.95 21.94 -7.95
C GLU A 64 -17.06 21.36 -7.07
N ALA A 65 -17.41 20.09 -7.31
CA ALA A 65 -18.40 19.38 -6.50
C ALA A 65 -17.95 19.28 -5.05
N GLN A 66 -16.71 18.81 -4.81
CA GLN A 66 -16.14 18.67 -3.47
C GLN A 66 -16.09 20.01 -2.70
N LYS A 67 -15.73 21.10 -3.38
CA LYS A 67 -15.73 22.46 -2.81
C LYS A 67 -17.15 22.93 -2.48
N SER A 68 -18.12 22.68 -3.36
CA SER A 68 -19.52 23.09 -3.17
C SER A 68 -20.21 22.36 -2.01
N THR A 69 -19.90 21.09 -1.82
CA THR A 69 -20.44 20.25 -0.73
C THR A 69 -19.64 20.37 0.57
N LYS A 70 -18.46 21.01 0.52
CA LYS A 70 -17.48 21.05 1.63
C LYS A 70 -17.09 19.65 2.10
N ASP A 71 -17.02 18.72 1.16
CA ASP A 71 -16.72 17.30 1.42
C ASP A 71 -15.50 16.87 0.58
N PRO A 72 -14.27 17.13 1.07
CA PRO A 72 -13.07 16.66 0.42
C PRO A 72 -13.05 15.13 0.38
N CYS A 73 -12.53 14.55 -0.70
CA CYS A 73 -12.51 13.08 -0.82
C CYS A 73 -11.60 12.42 0.23
N TRP A 74 -10.47 13.05 0.53
CA TRP A 74 -9.55 12.65 1.60
C TRP A 74 -9.84 13.52 2.83
N ARG A 75 -10.86 13.11 3.60
CA ARG A 75 -11.31 13.81 4.81
C ARG A 75 -11.07 13.04 6.10
N GLY A 76 -11.20 11.73 6.04
CA GLY A 76 -10.90 10.85 7.16
C GLY A 76 -9.44 10.41 7.15
N ASP A 77 -8.91 10.15 8.34
CA ASP A 77 -7.48 9.93 8.54
C ASP A 77 -7.23 8.98 9.72
N PHE A 78 -5.96 8.63 9.96
CA PHE A 78 -5.61 7.73 11.07
C PHE A 78 -5.84 8.34 12.45
N GLN A 79 -5.69 9.66 12.62
CA GLN A 79 -6.03 10.32 13.89
C GLN A 79 -7.53 10.15 14.19
N GLY A 80 -8.38 10.28 13.18
CA GLY A 80 -9.82 10.09 13.32
C GLY A 80 -10.20 8.66 13.66
N VAL A 81 -9.47 7.66 13.13
CA VAL A 81 -9.64 6.27 13.57
C VAL A 81 -9.22 6.11 15.03
N ILE A 82 -8.05 6.63 15.42
CA ILE A 82 -7.54 6.60 16.81
C ILE A 82 -8.56 7.19 17.78
N ASP A 83 -9.11 8.37 17.46
CA ASP A 83 -10.11 9.09 18.25
C ASP A 83 -11.41 8.30 18.45
N LYS A 84 -11.69 7.31 17.58
CA LYS A 84 -12.91 6.50 17.59
C LYS A 84 -12.70 5.06 18.02
N LEU A 85 -11.48 4.65 18.39
CA LEU A 85 -11.25 3.29 18.88
C LEU A 85 -12.11 2.95 20.11
N ASP A 86 -12.33 3.89 21.03
CA ASP A 86 -13.21 3.68 22.19
C ASP A 86 -14.69 3.52 21.78
N TYR A 87 -15.13 4.26 20.76
CA TYR A 87 -16.47 4.10 20.19
C TYR A 87 -16.65 2.70 19.59
N ILE A 88 -15.67 2.25 18.79
CA ILE A 88 -15.68 0.92 18.17
C ILE A 88 -15.66 -0.18 19.24
N LYS A 89 -14.84 -0.03 20.28
CA LYS A 89 -14.78 -0.97 21.41
C LYS A 89 -16.11 -1.02 22.16
N ALA A 90 -16.74 0.12 22.40
CA ALA A 90 -18.03 0.21 23.08
C ALA A 90 -19.18 -0.46 22.31
N LEU A 91 -19.09 -0.51 20.98
CA LEU A 91 -20.00 -1.29 20.13
C LEU A 91 -19.77 -2.81 20.21
N GLY A 92 -18.68 -3.26 20.85
CA GLY A 92 -18.35 -4.68 21.04
C GLY A 92 -17.43 -5.27 19.98
N PHE A 93 -16.88 -4.45 19.06
CA PHE A 93 -15.93 -4.93 18.06
C PHE A 93 -14.53 -5.10 18.66
N THR A 94 -13.81 -6.09 18.14
CA THR A 94 -12.48 -6.49 18.61
C THR A 94 -11.43 -6.45 17.50
N ALA A 95 -11.85 -6.15 16.27
CA ALA A 95 -10.98 -5.89 15.13
C ALA A 95 -11.56 -4.77 14.26
N ILE A 96 -10.69 -4.01 13.60
CA ILE A 96 -11.06 -3.10 12.52
C ILE A 96 -10.47 -3.61 11.20
N TRP A 97 -11.24 -3.50 10.12
CA TRP A 97 -10.76 -3.70 8.76
C TRP A 97 -10.78 -2.35 8.04
N ILE A 98 -9.62 -1.91 7.57
CA ILE A 98 -9.44 -0.64 6.86
C ILE A 98 -9.06 -0.86 5.39
N THR A 99 -9.45 0.08 4.55
CA THR A 99 -9.07 0.16 3.13
C THR A 99 -7.54 0.22 2.95
N PRO A 100 -7.01 -0.06 1.74
CA PRO A 100 -5.57 -0.06 1.53
C PRO A 100 -4.95 1.30 1.85
N VAL A 101 -3.76 1.27 2.45
CA VAL A 101 -3.06 2.45 2.97
C VAL A 101 -1.90 2.92 2.09
N VAL A 102 -1.52 2.10 1.10
CA VAL A 102 -0.34 2.34 0.25
C VAL A 102 -0.51 3.61 -0.60
N GLN A 103 0.59 4.17 -1.08
CA GLN A 103 0.55 5.39 -1.89
C GLN A 103 -0.21 5.16 -3.21
N ASN A 104 -1.15 6.05 -3.46
CA ASN A 104 -2.20 5.91 -4.48
C ASN A 104 -2.18 7.07 -5.48
N ALA A 105 -2.57 6.82 -6.73
CA ALA A 105 -2.64 7.83 -7.78
C ALA A 105 -3.81 7.58 -8.75
N SER A 106 -4.87 8.38 -8.64
CA SER A 106 -5.94 8.46 -9.64
C SER A 106 -6.86 9.66 -9.39
N GLY A 107 -7.75 9.94 -10.35
CA GLY A 107 -8.84 10.92 -10.22
C GLY A 107 -9.55 10.90 -8.89
N TYR A 108 -9.85 9.68 -8.40
CA TYR A 108 -10.64 9.42 -7.19
C TYR A 108 -10.01 8.36 -6.31
N ASP A 109 -8.74 8.49 -5.98
CA ASP A 109 -7.97 7.45 -5.29
C ASP A 109 -8.17 7.34 -3.77
N TYR A 110 -9.10 8.08 -3.16
CA TYR A 110 -9.37 8.05 -1.72
C TYR A 110 -9.80 6.67 -1.17
N HIS A 111 -10.17 5.75 -2.06
CA HIS A 111 -10.52 4.37 -1.72
C HIS A 111 -9.30 3.46 -1.56
N GLY A 112 -8.11 3.85 -2.06
CA GLY A 112 -6.85 3.13 -1.83
C GLY A 112 -6.47 2.02 -2.85
N TYR A 113 -7.27 1.80 -3.90
CA TYR A 113 -7.08 0.64 -4.81
C TYR A 113 -6.29 0.94 -6.10
N HIS A 114 -5.80 2.17 -6.28
CA HIS A 114 -5.00 2.59 -7.45
C HIS A 114 -3.56 2.89 -7.02
N ALA A 115 -2.88 1.88 -6.47
CA ALA A 115 -1.54 2.01 -5.92
C ALA A 115 -0.52 2.45 -6.99
N SER A 116 0.29 3.46 -6.66
CA SER A 116 1.47 3.86 -7.43
C SER A 116 2.78 3.43 -6.75
N ASP A 117 2.76 3.18 -5.44
CA ASP A 117 3.91 2.67 -4.68
C ASP A 117 3.41 1.85 -3.49
N PHE A 118 3.70 0.55 -3.52
CA PHE A 118 3.26 -0.40 -2.49
C PHE A 118 4.11 -0.37 -1.22
N SER A 119 5.29 0.26 -1.27
CA SER A 119 6.32 0.16 -0.23
C SER A 119 6.12 1.11 0.96
N LYS A 120 5.21 2.07 0.83
CA LYS A 120 4.96 3.14 1.82
C LYS A 120 3.49 3.49 1.91
N VAL A 121 3.10 4.04 3.06
CA VAL A 121 1.78 4.63 3.26
C VAL A 121 1.61 5.93 2.46
N ASP A 122 0.41 6.19 1.95
CA ASP A 122 0.08 7.41 1.22
C ASP A 122 0.35 8.67 2.06
N CYS A 123 1.00 9.67 1.45
CA CYS A 123 1.33 10.93 2.11
C CYS A 123 0.09 11.66 2.66
N ARG A 124 -1.11 11.45 2.12
CA ARG A 124 -2.35 12.08 2.61
C ARG A 124 -2.81 11.56 3.97
N TYR A 125 -2.21 10.48 4.48
CA TYR A 125 -2.40 10.03 5.86
C TYR A 125 -1.39 10.60 6.86
N GLN A 126 -0.46 11.45 6.42
CA GLN A 126 0.49 12.11 7.33
C GLN A 126 -0.23 13.05 8.30
N SER A 127 0.45 13.43 9.40
CA SER A 127 -0.08 14.49 10.27
C SER A 127 -0.13 15.82 9.52
N GLY A 128 -1.16 16.63 9.75
CA GLY A 128 -1.35 17.88 9.03
C GLY A 128 -0.29 18.95 9.35
N ASP A 129 0.41 18.81 10.49
CA ASP A 129 1.61 19.60 10.78
C ASP A 129 2.89 19.11 10.06
N GLY A 130 2.79 17.99 9.34
CA GLY A 130 3.86 17.37 8.55
C GLY A 130 4.98 16.72 9.36
N LYS A 131 4.85 16.61 10.70
CA LYS A 131 5.90 16.04 11.55
C LYS A 131 5.94 14.51 11.54
N LYS A 132 4.80 13.86 11.29
CA LYS A 132 4.68 12.40 11.20
C LYS A 132 4.30 12.02 9.78
N SER A 133 5.09 11.19 9.12
CA SER A 133 4.74 10.62 7.82
C SER A 133 3.52 9.70 7.94
N GLY A 134 2.96 9.29 6.80
CA GLY A 134 1.90 8.27 6.76
C GLY A 134 2.31 6.99 7.48
N ASP A 135 3.54 6.51 7.30
CA ASP A 135 4.02 5.29 7.97
C ASP A 135 4.06 5.44 9.49
N VAL A 136 4.48 6.61 10.00
CA VAL A 136 4.52 6.90 11.43
C VAL A 136 3.10 7.00 12.00
N MET A 137 2.18 7.67 11.29
CA MET A 137 0.78 7.74 11.70
C MET A 137 0.11 6.37 11.67
N PHE A 138 0.46 5.50 10.71
CA PHE A 138 -0.09 4.15 10.64
C PHE A 138 0.44 3.27 11.77
N GLN A 139 1.73 3.36 12.12
CA GLN A 139 2.28 2.68 13.30
C GLN A 139 1.57 3.13 14.59
N GLU A 140 1.32 4.42 14.75
CA GLU A 140 0.61 4.94 15.92
C GLU A 140 -0.83 4.42 16.01
N LEU A 141 -1.54 4.30 14.88
CA LEU A 141 -2.86 3.66 14.85
C LEU A 141 -2.79 2.20 15.31
N ILE A 142 -1.82 1.43 14.81
CA ILE A 142 -1.63 0.03 15.22
C ILE A 142 -1.41 -0.05 16.73
N ASP A 143 -0.46 0.73 17.26
CA ASP A 143 -0.13 0.74 18.68
C ASP A 143 -1.35 1.09 19.54
N LYS A 144 -2.11 2.14 19.15
CA LYS A 144 -3.30 2.60 19.87
C LYS A 144 -4.46 1.61 19.80
N ALA A 145 -4.63 0.92 18.69
CA ALA A 145 -5.62 -0.15 18.55
C ALA A 145 -5.25 -1.34 19.45
N HIS A 146 -3.99 -1.77 19.42
CA HIS A 146 -3.48 -2.86 20.24
C HIS A 146 -3.56 -2.57 21.75
N GLU A 147 -3.26 -1.34 22.18
CA GLU A 147 -3.46 -0.89 23.57
C GLU A 147 -4.91 -1.11 24.07
N LYS A 148 -5.89 -1.08 23.16
CA LYS A 148 -7.32 -1.29 23.44
C LYS A 148 -7.79 -2.72 23.15
N GLY A 149 -6.86 -3.62 22.79
CA GLY A 149 -7.15 -4.97 22.35
C GLY A 149 -8.06 -4.98 21.11
N ILE A 150 -7.75 -4.13 20.12
CA ILE A 150 -8.38 -4.09 18.81
C ILE A 150 -7.34 -4.50 17.77
N LYS A 151 -7.63 -5.55 17.00
CA LYS A 151 -6.78 -6.01 15.89
C LYS A 151 -6.96 -5.14 14.63
N ILE A 152 -5.93 -5.07 13.80
CA ILE A 152 -5.95 -4.38 12.50
C ILE A 152 -5.95 -5.40 11.35
N ILE A 153 -6.99 -5.39 10.52
CA ILE A 153 -7.00 -6.05 9.21
C ILE A 153 -6.78 -4.98 8.14
N LEU A 154 -5.76 -5.18 7.30
CA LEU A 154 -5.46 -4.28 6.19
C LEU A 154 -5.94 -4.91 4.87
N ASP A 155 -6.74 -4.18 4.11
CA ASP A 155 -7.06 -4.56 2.73
C ASP A 155 -5.79 -4.44 1.87
N ILE A 156 -5.49 -5.48 1.08
CA ILE A 156 -4.31 -5.52 0.21
C ILE A 156 -4.71 -5.75 -1.25
N VAL A 157 -3.91 -5.23 -2.18
CA VAL A 157 -4.18 -5.32 -3.62
C VAL A 157 -3.02 -6.02 -4.29
N LEU A 158 -3.15 -7.31 -4.52
CA LEU A 158 -2.11 -8.11 -5.18
C LEU A 158 -2.31 -8.21 -6.69
N ASN A 159 -3.52 -7.90 -7.17
CA ASN A 159 -3.90 -8.08 -8.57
C ASN A 159 -3.29 -7.01 -9.49
N HIS A 160 -3.28 -5.74 -9.07
CA HIS A 160 -2.98 -4.63 -9.97
C HIS A 160 -2.34 -3.46 -9.25
N SER A 161 -1.64 -2.61 -10.01
CA SER A 161 -1.36 -1.23 -9.66
C SER A 161 -2.42 -0.28 -10.21
N GLY A 162 -2.19 1.03 -10.10
CA GLY A 162 -2.86 2.04 -10.91
C GLY A 162 -2.24 2.19 -12.31
N ASN A 163 -2.73 3.18 -13.06
CA ASN A 163 -2.28 3.50 -14.43
C ASN A 163 -1.21 4.60 -14.53
N PHE A 164 -0.51 4.88 -13.44
CA PHE A 164 0.55 5.90 -13.36
C PHE A 164 1.95 5.28 -13.21
N GLY A 165 2.09 4.00 -13.55
CA GLY A 165 3.32 3.26 -13.29
C GLY A 165 3.48 2.94 -11.79
N GLU A 166 4.00 1.75 -11.51
CA GLU A 166 4.40 1.41 -10.14
C GLU A 166 5.87 1.83 -9.93
N GLU A 167 6.16 2.51 -8.81
CA GLU A 167 7.45 3.14 -8.49
C GLU A 167 8.67 2.23 -8.71
N HIS A 168 8.56 0.93 -8.44
CA HIS A 168 9.64 -0.03 -8.58
C HIS A 168 9.78 -0.58 -10.00
N PHE A 169 8.67 -0.86 -10.68
CA PHE A 169 8.67 -1.56 -11.97
C PHE A 169 8.62 -0.64 -13.19
N CYS A 170 7.90 0.47 -13.12
CA CYS A 170 7.77 1.45 -14.21
C CYS A 170 7.58 2.84 -13.63
N LYS A 171 8.69 3.52 -13.35
CA LYS A 171 8.69 4.84 -12.72
C LYS A 171 8.37 5.96 -13.71
N GLU A 172 7.11 6.02 -14.13
CA GLU A 172 6.60 7.02 -15.05
C GLU A 172 6.58 8.43 -14.45
N PHE A 173 6.41 8.55 -13.13
CA PHE A 173 6.34 9.83 -12.42
C PHE A 173 7.16 9.83 -11.14
N ASP A 174 7.73 10.99 -10.82
CA ASP A 174 8.14 11.31 -9.46
C ASP A 174 6.94 11.91 -8.72
N ARG A 175 6.52 11.26 -7.61
CA ARG A 175 5.43 11.76 -6.76
C ARG A 175 5.94 12.84 -5.82
N ASP A 176 5.46 14.07 -5.97
CA ASP A 176 5.58 15.09 -4.92
C ASP A 176 4.62 14.72 -3.78
N THR A 177 5.12 14.66 -2.54
CA THR A 177 4.34 14.21 -1.37
C THR A 177 3.83 15.35 -0.50
N ARG A 178 3.99 16.62 -0.92
CA ARG A 178 3.49 17.76 -0.14
C ARG A 178 1.97 17.81 -0.27
N LEU A 179 1.26 17.81 0.86
CA LEU A 179 -0.22 17.80 0.90
C LEU A 179 -0.86 18.89 0.02
N ARG A 180 -0.29 20.10 0.04
CA ARG A 180 -0.76 21.24 -0.76
C ARG A 180 -0.80 20.99 -2.28
N ASN A 181 -0.04 20.02 -2.77
CA ASN A 181 0.04 19.67 -4.19
C ASN A 181 -0.87 18.50 -4.57
N GLN A 182 -1.38 17.73 -3.60
CA GLN A 182 -2.07 16.46 -3.88
C GLN A 182 -3.43 16.61 -4.57
N ALA A 183 -4.01 17.81 -4.56
CA ALA A 183 -5.23 18.10 -5.31
C ALA A 183 -4.97 18.45 -6.78
N ASP A 184 -3.72 18.69 -7.20
CA ASP A 184 -3.38 19.05 -8.58
C ASP A 184 -2.43 18.01 -9.17
N ILE A 185 -2.94 17.24 -10.13
CA ILE A 185 -2.17 16.20 -10.83
C ILE A 185 -0.86 16.73 -11.42
N ASN A 186 -0.83 17.96 -11.97
CA ASN A 186 0.38 18.51 -12.57
C ASN A 186 1.41 18.93 -11.51
N ALA A 187 0.97 19.17 -10.28
CA ALA A 187 1.83 19.52 -9.16
C ALA A 187 2.34 18.28 -8.41
N CYS A 188 1.54 17.21 -8.32
CA CYS A 188 1.91 16.01 -7.58
C CYS A 188 2.48 14.87 -8.42
N MET A 189 2.09 14.73 -9.69
CA MET A 189 2.61 13.70 -10.59
C MET A 189 3.59 14.34 -11.58
N ILE A 190 4.88 14.37 -11.24
CA ILE A 190 5.92 14.99 -12.08
C ILE A 190 6.39 13.96 -13.11
N PRO A 191 6.16 14.14 -14.43
CA PRO A 191 6.50 13.14 -15.43
C PRO A 191 8.01 12.91 -15.51
N ASN A 192 8.43 11.64 -15.59
CA ASN A 192 9.81 11.26 -15.84
C ASN A 192 10.10 11.33 -17.36
N PRO A 193 10.90 12.30 -17.84
CA PRO A 193 11.13 12.49 -19.27
C PRO A 193 11.97 11.37 -19.91
N GLU A 194 12.71 10.59 -19.12
CA GLU A 194 13.49 9.45 -19.63
C GLU A 194 12.58 8.26 -19.96
N ILE A 195 11.44 8.14 -19.26
CA ILE A 195 10.48 7.04 -19.42
C ILE A 195 9.33 7.45 -20.35
N LEU A 196 8.72 8.61 -20.11
CA LEU A 196 7.54 9.04 -20.86
C LEU A 196 7.87 9.83 -22.13
N GLY A 197 9.10 10.35 -22.24
CA GLY A 197 9.52 11.30 -23.27
C GLY A 197 9.26 12.75 -22.84
N SER A 198 10.14 13.66 -23.30
CA SER A 198 10.03 15.09 -22.97
C SER A 198 8.81 15.78 -23.60
N ASP A 199 8.20 15.16 -24.62
CA ASP A 199 6.96 15.62 -25.26
C ASP A 199 5.70 15.30 -24.43
N TYR A 200 5.78 14.40 -23.45
CA TYR A 200 4.63 13.89 -22.69
C TYR A 200 3.69 14.99 -22.13
N PRO A 201 4.19 16.06 -21.47
CA PRO A 201 3.31 17.10 -20.93
C PRO A 201 2.51 17.86 -22.00
N SER A 202 2.98 17.85 -23.26
CA SER A 202 2.32 18.52 -24.38
C SER A 202 1.29 17.65 -25.12
N LEU A 203 1.25 16.35 -24.82
CA LEU A 203 0.30 15.42 -25.41
C LEU A 203 -1.12 15.70 -24.91
N LEU A 204 -2.11 15.40 -25.77
CA LEU A 204 -3.51 15.41 -25.36
C LEU A 204 -3.76 14.36 -24.26
N PRO A 205 -4.71 14.56 -23.33
CA PRO A 205 -4.95 13.64 -22.21
C PRO A 205 -5.16 12.17 -22.62
N ALA A 206 -5.86 11.93 -23.74
CA ALA A 206 -6.03 10.58 -24.27
C ALA A 206 -4.71 9.95 -24.72
N ALA A 207 -3.82 10.72 -25.34
CA ALA A 207 -2.51 10.27 -25.77
C ALA A 207 -1.55 10.05 -24.59
N GLN A 208 -1.63 10.89 -23.55
CA GLN A 208 -0.94 10.69 -22.28
C GLN A 208 -1.34 9.36 -21.64
N TYR A 209 -2.64 9.08 -21.54
CA TYR A 209 -3.15 7.82 -21.02
C TYR A 209 -2.68 6.61 -21.83
N GLN A 210 -2.76 6.67 -23.16
CA GLN A 210 -2.27 5.57 -24.02
C GLN A 210 -0.75 5.37 -23.91
N ARG A 211 0.04 6.44 -23.77
CA ARG A 211 1.50 6.35 -23.59
C ARG A 211 1.86 5.59 -22.31
N ARG A 212 1.20 5.90 -21.20
CA ARG A 212 1.40 5.20 -19.92
C ARG A 212 1.06 3.71 -20.04
N LEU A 213 -0.11 3.41 -20.60
CA LEU A 213 -0.49 2.01 -20.81
C LEU A 213 0.46 1.28 -21.77
N ALA A 214 1.00 1.92 -22.80
CA ALA A 214 1.94 1.27 -23.70
C ALA A 214 3.18 0.75 -22.98
N LEU A 215 3.70 1.50 -22.00
CA LEU A 215 4.89 1.13 -21.24
C LEU A 215 4.71 -0.11 -20.36
N MET A 216 3.52 -0.31 -19.81
CA MET A 216 3.20 -1.46 -18.95
C MET A 216 2.51 -2.61 -19.70
N LYS A 217 1.76 -2.31 -20.78
CA LYS A 217 0.83 -3.25 -21.42
C LYS A 217 1.11 -3.48 -22.90
N ASN A 218 2.15 -2.87 -23.46
CA ASN A 218 2.54 -3.04 -24.87
C ASN A 218 1.38 -2.76 -25.85
N THR A 219 0.50 -1.81 -25.50
CA THR A 219 -0.72 -1.51 -26.28
C THR A 219 -0.43 -0.90 -27.65
N ASP A 220 0.78 -0.40 -27.87
CA ASP A 220 1.29 0.10 -29.15
C ASP A 220 1.96 -0.99 -30.01
N GLY A 221 1.97 -2.25 -29.55
CA GLY A 221 2.58 -3.39 -30.23
C GLY A 221 4.10 -3.48 -30.09
N GLN A 222 4.74 -2.62 -29.29
CA GLN A 222 6.16 -2.70 -28.96
C GLN A 222 6.34 -3.31 -27.58
N ASN A 223 7.44 -4.03 -27.37
CA ASN A 223 7.75 -4.62 -26.07
C ASN A 223 8.52 -3.62 -25.18
N HIS A 224 7.80 -2.91 -24.32
CA HIS A 224 8.34 -1.99 -23.32
C HIS A 224 8.59 -2.70 -21.97
N ASP A 225 7.74 -3.65 -21.60
CA ASP A 225 7.91 -4.49 -20.41
C ASP A 225 8.67 -5.80 -20.73
N SER A 226 9.98 -5.66 -20.97
CA SER A 226 10.86 -6.78 -21.34
C SER A 226 10.98 -7.87 -20.27
N HIS A 227 10.60 -7.57 -19.03
CA HIS A 227 10.66 -8.49 -17.91
C HIS A 227 9.32 -9.19 -17.63
N ASN A 228 8.23 -8.79 -18.31
CA ASN A 228 6.87 -9.27 -18.08
C ASN A 228 6.44 -9.10 -16.62
N TYR A 229 6.57 -7.89 -16.08
CA TYR A 229 6.01 -7.52 -14.77
C TYR A 229 4.49 -7.38 -14.80
N TRP A 230 3.90 -7.07 -15.95
CA TRP A 230 2.45 -7.03 -16.14
C TRP A 230 1.97 -8.11 -17.11
N HIS A 231 0.72 -8.50 -16.96
CA HIS A 231 0.03 -9.21 -18.03
C HIS A 231 -0.28 -8.23 -19.15
N HIS A 232 -0.26 -8.66 -20.41
CA HIS A 232 -0.46 -7.77 -21.56
C HIS A 232 -1.86 -7.88 -22.20
N LEU A 233 -2.73 -8.73 -21.66
CA LEU A 233 -4.11 -8.88 -22.14
C LEU A 233 -5.02 -7.81 -21.53
N GLY A 234 -5.70 -7.04 -22.37
CA GLY A 234 -6.66 -6.02 -21.96
C GLY A 234 -8.12 -6.48 -21.97
N SER A 235 -8.44 -7.58 -22.67
CA SER A 235 -9.82 -8.07 -22.77
C SER A 235 -10.14 -8.97 -21.58
N PHE A 236 -10.85 -8.41 -20.60
CA PHE A 236 -11.32 -9.10 -19.41
C PHE A 236 -12.76 -9.62 -19.58
N ASN A 237 -13.03 -10.83 -19.09
CA ASN A 237 -14.38 -11.39 -19.03
C ASN A 237 -14.55 -12.26 -17.79
N TRP A 238 -15.61 -12.03 -17.01
CA TRP A 238 -15.86 -12.73 -15.74
C TRP A 238 -16.04 -14.25 -15.88
N ASP A 239 -16.52 -14.72 -17.02
CA ASP A 239 -16.85 -16.13 -17.24
C ASP A 239 -15.72 -16.92 -17.91
N PHE A 240 -14.73 -16.23 -18.48
CA PHE A 240 -13.64 -16.87 -19.21
C PHE A 240 -12.34 -16.95 -18.38
N PRO A 241 -11.44 -17.90 -18.69
CA PRO A 241 -10.15 -18.02 -18.02
C PRO A 241 -9.24 -16.79 -18.14
N ASN A 242 -9.53 -15.88 -19.09
CA ASN A 242 -8.78 -14.63 -19.22
C ASN A 242 -8.86 -13.75 -17.97
N ARG A 243 -9.87 -13.91 -17.10
CA ARG A 243 -9.98 -13.16 -15.84
C ARG A 243 -8.78 -13.30 -14.89
N TRP A 244 -7.92 -14.32 -15.06
CA TRP A 244 -6.73 -14.50 -14.22
C TRP A 244 -5.53 -13.68 -14.67
N TRP A 245 -5.54 -13.17 -15.91
CA TRP A 245 -4.39 -12.52 -16.53
C TRP A 245 -4.80 -11.40 -17.49
N ALA A 246 -6.01 -10.87 -17.30
CA ALA A 246 -6.53 -9.74 -18.05
C ALA A 246 -6.85 -8.60 -17.09
N GLN A 247 -6.70 -7.40 -17.60
CA GLN A 247 -6.95 -6.18 -16.87
C GLN A 247 -8.42 -5.98 -16.51
N ILE A 248 -8.74 -6.08 -15.21
CA ILE A 248 -10.10 -6.02 -14.66
C ILE A 248 -10.82 -4.69 -14.95
N ALA A 249 -10.07 -3.58 -15.02
CA ALA A 249 -10.57 -2.26 -15.35
C ALA A 249 -9.49 -1.41 -16.02
N GLY A 250 -9.86 -0.39 -16.80
CA GLY A 250 -8.94 0.43 -17.59
C GLY A 250 -7.81 1.11 -16.80
N ASP A 251 -8.00 1.31 -15.50
CA ASP A 251 -7.05 1.93 -14.57
C ASP A 251 -6.40 0.96 -13.60
N CYS A 252 -6.81 -0.31 -13.59
CA CYS A 252 -6.29 -1.38 -12.74
C CYS A 252 -5.28 -2.24 -13.52
N VAL A 253 -4.05 -1.75 -13.69
CA VAL A 253 -3.04 -2.40 -14.54
C VAL A 253 -2.55 -3.70 -13.91
N ASP A 254 -2.88 -4.82 -14.56
CA ASP A 254 -2.77 -6.18 -14.02
C ASP A 254 -1.34 -6.68 -13.92
N PHE A 255 -0.91 -7.03 -12.70
CA PHE A 255 0.40 -7.61 -12.44
C PHE A 255 0.48 -9.05 -12.92
N ASN A 256 1.65 -9.45 -13.42
CA ASN A 256 2.00 -10.84 -13.62
C ASN A 256 2.58 -11.42 -12.32
N THR A 257 1.72 -11.94 -11.45
CA THR A 257 2.14 -12.48 -10.15
C THR A 257 2.84 -13.83 -10.23
N GLU A 258 2.82 -14.49 -11.40
CA GLU A 258 3.62 -15.67 -11.72
C GLU A 258 5.10 -15.31 -11.97
N ASN A 259 5.42 -14.03 -12.15
CA ASN A 259 6.78 -13.52 -12.17
C ASN A 259 7.33 -13.45 -10.74
N ASN A 260 8.41 -14.19 -10.46
CA ASN A 260 9.03 -14.20 -9.14
C ASN A 260 9.42 -12.81 -8.63
N THR A 261 9.91 -11.92 -9.50
CA THR A 261 10.30 -10.56 -9.09
C THR A 261 9.08 -9.77 -8.59
N VAL A 262 7.94 -9.92 -9.25
CA VAL A 262 6.67 -9.27 -8.86
C VAL A 262 6.17 -9.85 -7.54
N ALA A 263 6.13 -11.18 -7.44
CA ALA A 263 5.69 -11.86 -6.22
C ALA A 263 6.58 -11.50 -5.01
N GLU A 264 7.91 -11.56 -5.17
CA GLU A 264 8.87 -11.22 -4.12
C GLU A 264 8.77 -9.76 -3.69
N TYR A 265 8.55 -8.84 -4.65
CA TYR A 265 8.32 -7.43 -4.35
C TYR A 265 7.06 -7.22 -3.51
N LEU A 266 5.91 -7.77 -3.92
CA LEU A 266 4.65 -7.64 -3.18
C LEU A 266 4.76 -8.27 -1.79
N VAL A 267 5.36 -9.46 -1.69
CA VAL A 267 5.63 -10.12 -0.39
C VAL A 267 6.51 -9.26 0.50
N LYS A 268 7.54 -8.61 -0.05
CA LYS A 268 8.41 -7.70 0.70
C LYS A 268 7.64 -6.47 1.20
N CYS A 269 6.85 -5.82 0.34
CA CYS A 269 6.08 -4.63 0.69
C CYS A 269 5.05 -4.95 1.79
N TYR A 270 4.22 -5.97 1.58
CA TYR A 270 3.22 -6.37 2.58
C TYR A 270 3.85 -7.00 3.83
N GLY A 271 4.99 -7.67 3.70
CA GLY A 271 5.79 -8.14 4.82
C GLY A 271 6.26 -7.02 5.75
N ASN A 272 6.42 -5.79 5.27
CA ASN A 272 6.73 -4.65 6.13
C ASN A 272 5.52 -4.22 6.98
N PHE A 273 4.31 -4.21 6.42
CA PHE A 273 3.09 -3.95 7.19
C PHE A 273 2.83 -5.04 8.24
N ILE A 274 3.19 -6.30 7.94
CA ILE A 274 3.19 -7.37 8.94
C ILE A 274 4.12 -7.02 10.10
N LYS A 275 5.36 -6.56 9.81
CA LYS A 275 6.33 -6.16 10.85
C LYS A 275 5.88 -4.96 11.68
N MET A 276 5.08 -4.07 11.10
CA MET A 276 4.47 -2.94 11.84
C MET A 276 3.43 -3.40 12.87
N GLY A 277 2.86 -4.61 12.71
CA GLY A 277 1.89 -5.19 13.63
C GLY A 277 0.51 -5.44 13.03
N VAL A 278 0.34 -5.40 11.70
CA VAL A 278 -0.94 -5.79 11.09
C VAL A 278 -1.30 -7.25 11.43
N ASP A 279 -2.54 -7.45 11.88
CA ASP A 279 -3.02 -8.74 12.41
C ASP A 279 -3.64 -9.63 11.34
N GLY A 280 -4.10 -9.07 10.23
CA GLY A 280 -4.66 -9.82 9.11
C GLY A 280 -4.65 -9.02 7.82
N PHE A 281 -4.75 -9.74 6.70
CA PHE A 281 -4.99 -9.14 5.40
C PHE A 281 -6.35 -9.57 4.87
N ARG A 282 -7.04 -8.64 4.23
CA ARG A 282 -8.23 -8.90 3.42
C ARG A 282 -7.86 -8.79 1.95
#